data_AF-A0A7C5CTI7-F1
#
_entry.id   AF-A0A7C5CTI7-F1
#
_cell.length_a   1.000
_cell.length_b   1.000
_cell.length_c   1.000
_cell.angle_alpha   90.00
_cell.angle_beta   90.00
_cell.angle_gamma   90.00
#
_symmetry.space_group_name_H-M   'P 1'
#
loop_
_entity.id
_entity.type
_entity.pdbx_description
1 polymer ?
#
loop_
_entity_poly.entity_id
_entity_poly.type
_entity_poly.pdbx_seq_one_letter_code
_entity_poly.pdbx_strand_id
1 'polypeptide(L)'
;LYTRPHFYARTYSHSGGQDLDKDRPMRRATADDDEHPFFQNKLLEAAGATSVEFEPMHTQCCGGPHSLSDEAVSEKFVMMILQNAKKNGADIIATECPLCHASLEMYRHRLMLKGVPDVDVPAAYFTQLLGLALGRSASEVKLKDNLSDPLPVLKRYGLA
;
A
#
# COMPACT_ATOMS: atom_id res chain seq x y z
N LEU A 1 -0.06 -0.53 -9.89
CA LEU A 1 -0.73 -0.35 -8.57
C LEU A 1 -0.21 -1.40 -7.61
N TYR A 2 0.24 -1.04 -6.41
CA TYR A 2 0.56 -2.01 -5.36
C TYR A 2 -0.66 -2.28 -4.49
N THR A 3 -0.69 -3.43 -3.83
CA THR A 3 -1.91 -4.12 -3.53
C THR A 3 -1.68 -5.12 -2.41
N ARG A 4 -2.03 -4.78 -1.17
CA ARG A 4 -1.93 -5.69 -0.04
C ARG A 4 -3.34 -6.14 0.37
N PRO A 5 -3.54 -7.37 0.85
CA PRO A 5 -4.79 -7.76 1.50
C PRO A 5 -4.53 -7.90 3.00
N HIS A 6 -4.87 -6.91 3.82
CA HIS A 6 -4.87 -7.08 5.29
C HIS A 6 -6.26 -6.83 5.86
N PHE A 7 -7.09 -7.87 5.83
CA PHE A 7 -8.21 -8.01 6.75
C PHE A 7 -7.82 -9.05 7.81
N TYR A 8 -7.52 -8.57 9.02
CA TYR A 8 -7.89 -9.09 10.36
C TYR A 8 -6.86 -8.68 11.42
N ALA A 9 -7.36 -7.97 12.43
CA ALA A 9 -6.69 -7.78 13.71
C ALA A 9 -6.34 -9.15 14.32
N ARG A 10 -5.05 -9.41 14.51
CA ARG A 10 -4.52 -10.54 15.29
C ARG A 10 -4.24 -10.05 16.71
N THR A 11 -5.24 -10.04 17.58
CA THR A 11 -4.99 -9.87 19.02
C THR A 11 -4.39 -11.16 19.59
N TYR A 12 -3.12 -11.10 19.97
CA TYR A 12 -2.31 -12.03 20.79
C TYR A 12 -2.06 -13.47 20.30
N SER A 13 -0.78 -13.84 20.17
CA SER A 13 -0.19 -14.81 21.11
C SER A 13 1.31 -14.55 21.27
N HIS A 14 1.72 -14.22 22.50
CA HIS A 14 3.08 -14.45 22.97
C HIS A 14 3.15 -15.93 23.37
N SER A 15 3.55 -16.79 22.45
CA SER A 15 4.04 -18.12 22.81
C SER A 15 5.19 -18.45 21.89
N GLY A 16 6.39 -18.52 22.47
CA GLY A 16 7.57 -19.02 21.78
C GLY A 16 7.32 -20.45 21.32
N GLY A 17 7.16 -20.62 20.01
CA GLY A 17 7.15 -21.90 19.31
C GLY A 17 8.22 -21.88 18.23
N GLN A 18 8.97 -22.98 18.14
CA GLN A 18 10.13 -23.14 17.24
C GLN A 18 9.73 -23.58 15.82
N ASP A 19 8.44 -23.51 15.47
CA ASP A 19 7.91 -24.03 14.20
C ASP A 19 6.94 -23.01 13.58
N LEU A 20 7.51 -22.00 12.91
CA LEU A 20 6.82 -20.85 12.33
C LEU A 20 5.69 -21.24 11.34
N ASP A 21 5.75 -22.46 10.80
CA ASP A 21 4.79 -22.99 9.84
C ASP A 21 3.55 -23.61 10.51
N LYS A 22 3.70 -24.15 11.72
CA LYS A 22 2.58 -24.67 12.54
C LYS A 22 1.86 -23.60 13.35
N ASP A 23 2.59 -22.56 13.76
CA ASP A 23 2.03 -21.44 14.53
C ASP A 23 1.35 -20.39 13.63
N ARG A 24 1.46 -20.54 12.30
CA ARG A 24 0.71 -19.73 11.33
C ARG A 24 -0.75 -20.22 11.28
N PRO A 25 -1.76 -19.37 11.58
CA PRO A 25 -3.16 -19.77 11.47
C PRO A 25 -3.45 -20.32 10.07
N MET A 26 -4.12 -21.49 9.98
CA MET A 26 -4.39 -22.18 8.72
C MET A 26 -4.94 -21.22 7.65
N ARG A 27 -4.31 -21.22 6.46
CA ARG A 27 -4.88 -20.57 5.28
C ARG A 27 -6.31 -21.09 5.08
N ARG A 28 -7.28 -20.17 5.00
CA ARG A 28 -8.60 -20.53 4.45
C ARG A 28 -8.37 -21.03 3.02
N ALA A 29 -9.14 -22.02 2.57
CA ALA A 29 -8.98 -22.56 1.21
C ALA A 29 -9.13 -21.49 0.10
N THR A 30 -9.76 -20.36 0.41
CA THR A 30 -9.96 -19.21 -0.48
C THR A 30 -9.01 -18.03 -0.19
N ALA A 31 -8.02 -18.22 0.67
CA ALA A 31 -7.05 -17.18 0.99
C ALA A 31 -6.05 -16.99 -0.17
N ASP A 32 -5.56 -15.76 -0.33
CA ASP A 32 -4.46 -15.45 -1.25
C ASP A 32 -3.18 -16.16 -0.80
N ASP A 33 -2.15 -16.14 -1.65
CA ASP A 33 -0.82 -16.49 -1.20
C ASP A 33 -0.31 -15.42 -0.21
N ASP A 34 0.29 -15.83 0.90
CA ASP A 34 0.88 -14.93 1.90
C ASP A 34 2.25 -14.40 1.46
N GLU A 35 2.99 -15.21 0.71
CA GLU A 35 4.36 -14.94 0.26
C GLU A 35 4.40 -14.47 -1.18
N HIS A 36 3.31 -14.63 -1.92
CA HIS A 36 3.13 -14.14 -3.29
C HIS A 36 1.68 -13.65 -3.54
N PRO A 37 1.09 -12.75 -2.72
CA PRO A 37 -0.27 -12.26 -2.95
C PRO A 37 -0.47 -11.67 -4.34
N PHE A 38 -1.61 -11.97 -4.97
CA PHE A 38 -1.92 -11.54 -6.33
C PHE A 38 -3.36 -11.04 -6.53
N PHE A 39 -4.27 -11.23 -5.57
CA PHE A 39 -5.69 -10.94 -5.78
C PHE A 39 -5.97 -9.47 -6.08
N GLN A 40 -5.46 -8.55 -5.27
CA GLN A 40 -5.77 -7.14 -5.50
C GLN A 40 -5.01 -6.60 -6.75
N ASN A 41 -3.86 -7.19 -7.13
CA ASN A 41 -3.21 -6.91 -8.43
C ASN A 41 -4.16 -7.29 -9.57
N LYS A 42 -4.68 -8.53 -9.55
CA LYS A 42 -5.65 -9.00 -10.55
C LYS A 42 -6.92 -8.16 -10.58
N LEU A 43 -7.40 -7.72 -9.42
CA LEU A 43 -8.58 -6.86 -9.31
C LEU A 43 -8.37 -5.50 -9.98
N LEU A 44 -7.21 -4.89 -9.77
CA LEU A 44 -6.88 -3.59 -10.37
C LEU A 44 -6.49 -3.72 -11.84
N GLU A 45 -5.82 -4.81 -12.24
CA GLU A 45 -5.58 -5.15 -13.65
C GLU A 45 -6.90 -5.34 -14.41
N ALA A 46 -7.88 -6.03 -13.81
CA ALA A 46 -9.23 -6.17 -14.38
C ALA A 46 -9.96 -4.82 -14.49
N ALA A 47 -9.61 -3.86 -13.63
CA ALA A 47 -10.09 -2.48 -13.70
C ALA A 47 -9.30 -1.58 -14.67
N GLY A 48 -8.34 -2.15 -15.42
CA GLY A 48 -7.57 -1.45 -16.45
C GLY A 48 -6.24 -0.87 -15.99
N ALA A 49 -5.80 -1.14 -14.76
CA ALA A 49 -4.50 -0.72 -14.30
C ALA A 49 -3.37 -1.65 -14.75
N THR A 50 -2.13 -1.17 -14.65
CA THR A 50 -0.94 -2.00 -14.80
C THR A 50 -0.23 -2.12 -13.45
N SER A 51 0.04 -3.35 -13.01
CA SER A 51 0.86 -3.61 -11.84
C SER A 51 2.33 -3.68 -12.26
N VAL A 52 3.18 -2.98 -11.51
CA VAL A 52 4.63 -3.06 -11.69
C VAL A 52 5.17 -4.16 -10.79
N GLU A 53 6.30 -4.73 -11.17
CA GLU A 53 7.03 -5.64 -10.29
C GLU A 53 7.42 -4.91 -9.01
N PHE A 54 7.20 -5.56 -7.87
CA PHE A 54 7.38 -4.92 -6.56
C PHE A 54 8.28 -5.72 -5.62
N GLU A 55 8.95 -6.74 -6.13
CA GLU A 55 9.93 -7.52 -5.37
C GLU A 55 11.12 -6.64 -4.95
N PRO A 56 11.67 -6.77 -3.72
CA PRO A 56 11.28 -7.71 -2.65
C PRO A 56 10.28 -7.08 -1.63
N MET A 57 9.61 -5.99 -1.99
CA MET A 57 8.79 -5.19 -1.06
C MET A 57 7.33 -5.63 -0.97
N HIS A 58 6.90 -6.65 -1.70
CA HIS A 58 5.48 -6.93 -1.87
C HIS A 58 4.80 -7.58 -0.64
N THR A 59 5.57 -8.16 0.27
CA THR A 59 5.10 -8.61 1.60
C THR A 59 5.56 -7.70 2.73
N GLN A 60 6.31 -6.65 2.42
CA GLN A 60 6.94 -5.83 3.46
C GLN A 60 5.91 -4.98 4.21
N CYS A 61 6.13 -4.85 5.52
CA CYS A 61 5.28 -4.01 6.36
C CYS A 61 5.52 -2.52 6.08
N CYS A 62 4.47 -1.70 6.14
CA CYS A 62 4.59 -0.24 6.06
C CYS A 62 5.21 0.39 7.31
N GLY A 63 5.29 -0.36 8.41
CA GLY A 63 5.75 0.17 9.70
C GLY A 63 4.71 0.95 10.49
N GLY A 64 3.50 1.14 9.98
CA GLY A 64 2.46 1.95 10.65
C GLY A 64 2.19 1.64 12.14
N PRO A 65 2.19 0.38 12.62
CA PRO A 65 2.07 0.08 14.06
C PRO A 65 3.22 0.62 14.92
N HIS A 66 4.39 0.85 14.32
CA HIS A 66 5.55 1.43 14.99
C HIS A 66 5.50 2.95 15.04
N SER A 67 4.57 3.63 14.36
CA SER A 67 4.58 5.09 14.24
C SER A 67 4.66 5.85 15.57
N LEU A 68 4.09 5.28 16.63
CA LEU A 68 4.10 5.85 17.99
C LEU A 68 5.22 5.32 18.89
N SER A 69 5.71 4.10 18.64
CA SER A 69 6.67 3.42 19.52
C SER A 69 8.10 3.51 19.00
N ASP A 70 8.27 3.48 17.68
CA ASP A 70 9.53 3.63 16.95
C ASP A 70 9.27 4.30 15.59
N GLU A 71 9.22 5.63 15.63
CA GLU A 71 8.99 6.46 14.45
C GLU A 71 10.08 6.27 13.38
N ALA A 72 11.33 6.02 13.81
CA ALA A 72 12.47 5.88 12.91
C ALA A 72 12.36 4.60 12.07
N VAL A 73 11.92 3.50 12.68
CA VAL A 73 11.62 2.25 11.96
C VAL A 73 10.49 2.45 10.96
N SER A 74 9.42 3.15 11.37
CA SER A 74 8.27 3.43 10.49
C SER A 74 8.67 4.25 9.27
N GLU A 75 9.42 5.33 9.48
CA GLU A 75 9.92 6.18 8.41
C GLU A 75 10.85 5.42 7.46
N LYS A 76 11.72 4.55 8.00
CA LYS A 76 12.61 3.72 7.19
C LYS A 76 11.83 2.76 6.29
N PHE A 77 10.81 2.09 6.81
CA PHE A 77 9.99 1.17 6.01
C PHE A 77 9.21 1.90 4.91
N VAL A 78 8.61 3.04 5.22
CA VAL A 78 7.94 3.87 4.21
C VAL A 78 8.93 4.34 3.13
N MET A 79 10.12 4.81 3.52
CA MET A 79 11.15 5.21 2.57
C MET A 79 11.51 4.06 1.60
N MET A 80 11.73 2.84 2.12
CA MET A 80 12.03 1.67 1.31
C MET A 80 10.90 1.34 0.32
N ILE A 81 9.64 1.40 0.76
CA ILE A 81 8.48 1.15 -0.10
C ILE A 81 8.38 2.19 -1.21
N LEU A 82 8.52 3.49 -0.88
CA LEU A 82 8.41 4.58 -1.86
C LEU A 82 9.54 4.54 -2.89
N GLN A 83 10.79 4.31 -2.44
CA GLN A 83 11.93 4.20 -3.33
C GLN A 83 11.83 2.97 -4.24
N ASN A 84 11.34 1.84 -3.72
CA ASN A 84 11.08 0.67 -4.55
C ASN A 84 9.97 0.93 -5.57
N ALA A 85 8.89 1.60 -5.15
CA ALA A 85 7.80 1.99 -6.04
C ALA A 85 8.32 2.88 -7.17
N LYS A 86 9.11 3.91 -6.83
CA LYS A 86 9.70 4.83 -7.79
C LYS A 86 10.64 4.12 -8.76
N LYS A 87 11.53 3.26 -8.23
CA LYS A 87 12.50 2.48 -9.01
C LYS A 87 11.83 1.57 -10.04
N ASN A 88 10.70 0.96 -9.68
CA ASN A 88 9.94 0.08 -10.56
C ASN A 88 8.93 0.83 -11.44
N GLY A 89 8.95 2.17 -11.45
CA GLY A 89 8.10 2.98 -12.31
C GLY A 89 6.64 3.06 -11.87
N ALA A 90 6.33 2.81 -10.60
CA ALA A 90 4.98 3.00 -10.08
C ALA A 90 4.60 4.49 -10.06
N ASP A 91 3.50 4.84 -10.72
CA ASP A 91 2.94 6.19 -10.66
C ASP A 91 2.15 6.47 -9.37
N ILE A 92 1.59 5.42 -8.77
CA ILE A 92 0.74 5.49 -7.59
C ILE A 92 0.74 4.17 -6.84
N ILE A 93 0.74 4.24 -5.50
CA ILE A 93 0.62 3.09 -4.61
C ILE A 93 -0.86 2.91 -4.26
N ALA A 94 -1.42 1.72 -4.48
CA ALA A 94 -2.74 1.41 -3.96
C ALA A 94 -2.62 0.83 -2.55
N THR A 95 -3.51 1.26 -1.67
CA THR A 95 -3.58 0.77 -0.29
C THR A 95 -4.97 0.23 0.00
N GLU A 96 -5.04 -0.79 0.81
CA GLU A 96 -6.25 -1.38 1.39
C GLU A 96 -6.34 -1.11 2.89
N CYS A 97 -5.18 -1.00 3.53
CA CYS A 97 -5.07 -0.89 4.97
C CYS A 97 -5.02 0.59 5.38
N PRO A 98 -5.94 1.07 6.23
CA PRO A 98 -5.96 2.48 6.64
C PRO A 98 -4.67 2.94 7.32
N LEU A 99 -4.06 2.04 8.09
CA LEU A 99 -2.79 2.32 8.75
C LEU A 99 -1.62 2.40 7.77
N CYS A 100 -1.63 1.57 6.71
CA CYS A 100 -0.65 1.68 5.62
C CYS A 100 -0.82 3.01 4.88
N HIS A 101 -2.06 3.38 4.56
CA HIS A 101 -2.36 4.64 3.88
C HIS A 101 -1.85 5.83 4.69
N ALA A 102 -2.29 5.96 5.95
CA ALA A 102 -1.87 7.06 6.82
C ALA A 102 -0.34 7.12 7.00
N SER A 103 0.30 5.97 7.26
CA SER A 103 1.76 5.91 7.44
C SER A 103 2.52 6.31 6.18
N LEU A 104 2.13 5.77 5.01
CA LEU A 104 2.74 6.12 3.73
C LEU A 104 2.61 7.62 3.46
N GLU A 105 1.43 8.20 3.63
CA GLU A 105 1.23 9.61 3.32
C GLU A 105 1.98 10.54 4.29
N MET A 106 1.90 10.28 5.60
CA MET A 106 2.56 11.10 6.62
C MET A 106 4.08 11.05 6.49
N TYR A 107 4.67 9.85 6.40
CA TYR A 107 6.12 9.74 6.29
C TYR A 107 6.63 10.11 4.91
N ARG A 108 5.86 9.92 3.82
CA ARG A 108 6.20 10.52 2.52
C ARG A 108 6.37 12.02 2.66
N HIS A 109 5.39 12.72 3.24
CA HIS A 109 5.47 14.17 3.41
C HIS A 109 6.71 14.57 4.23
N ARG A 110 6.97 13.87 5.34
CA ARG A 110 8.16 14.08 6.18
C ARG A 110 9.47 13.87 5.42
N LEU A 111 9.58 12.78 4.65
CA LEU A 111 10.75 12.44 3.85
C LEU A 111 11.00 13.48 2.75
N MET A 112 9.93 13.98 2.12
CA MET A 112 10.01 15.08 1.16
C MET A 112 10.53 16.36 1.81
N LEU A 113 10.06 16.73 3.00
CA LEU A 113 10.57 17.88 3.75
C LEU A 113 12.05 17.74 4.12
N LYS A 114 12.52 16.50 4.36
CA LYS A 114 13.94 16.18 4.60
C LYS A 114 14.79 16.16 3.32
N GLY A 115 14.19 16.33 2.14
CA GLY A 115 14.90 16.28 0.86
C GLY A 115 15.37 14.88 0.47
N VAL A 116 14.73 13.83 0.99
CA VAL A 116 15.07 12.45 0.61
C VAL A 116 14.61 12.23 -0.85
N PRO A 117 15.49 11.74 -1.74
CA PRO A 117 15.14 11.50 -3.14
C PRO A 117 14.25 10.27 -3.31
N ASP A 118 13.55 10.22 -4.44
CA ASP A 118 12.77 9.06 -4.90
C ASP A 118 11.63 8.61 -3.97
N VAL A 119 11.12 9.53 -3.15
CA VAL A 119 9.97 9.28 -2.25
C VAL A 119 8.67 9.91 -2.72
N ASP A 120 8.68 10.61 -3.86
CA ASP A 120 7.51 11.30 -4.40
C ASP A 120 6.64 10.36 -5.26
N VAL A 121 5.95 9.44 -4.59
CA VAL A 121 4.93 8.56 -5.17
C VAL A 121 3.66 8.66 -4.31
N PRO A 122 2.54 9.20 -4.82
CA PRO A 122 1.32 9.34 -4.05
C PRO A 122 0.67 7.99 -3.75
N ALA A 123 -0.21 7.97 -2.74
CA ALA A 123 -1.02 6.81 -2.39
C ALA A 123 -2.51 7.09 -2.60
N ALA A 124 -3.27 6.06 -2.98
CA ALA A 124 -4.73 6.09 -2.98
C ALA A 124 -5.26 4.75 -2.48
N TYR A 125 -6.47 4.75 -1.91
CA TYR A 125 -7.11 3.48 -1.62
C TYR A 125 -7.46 2.76 -2.92
N PHE A 126 -7.29 1.44 -2.95
CA PHE A 126 -7.64 0.65 -4.12
C PHE A 126 -9.14 0.78 -4.45
N THR A 127 -9.99 0.96 -3.45
CA THR A 127 -11.42 1.21 -3.62
C THR A 127 -11.71 2.56 -4.28
N GLN A 128 -10.91 3.59 -4.03
CA GLN A 128 -11.05 4.88 -4.72
C GLN A 128 -10.75 4.70 -6.21
N LEU A 129 -9.70 3.95 -6.53
CA LEU A 129 -9.31 3.66 -7.91
C LEU A 129 -10.32 2.77 -8.63
N LEU A 130 -10.86 1.77 -7.94
CA LEU A 130 -11.98 0.98 -8.46
C LEU A 130 -13.21 1.86 -8.69
N GLY A 131 -13.49 2.80 -7.80
CA GLY A 131 -14.56 3.77 -8.00
C GLY A 131 -14.40 4.55 -9.30
N LEU A 132 -13.19 5.06 -9.59
CA LEU A 132 -12.89 5.72 -10.88
C LEU A 132 -13.13 4.77 -12.06
N ALA A 133 -12.62 3.54 -11.99
CA ALA A 133 -12.80 2.55 -13.05
C ALA A 133 -14.27 2.17 -13.28
N LEU A 134 -15.10 2.25 -12.24
CA LEU A 134 -16.55 2.06 -12.30
C LEU A 134 -17.32 3.34 -12.71
N GLY A 135 -16.62 4.38 -13.18
CA GLY A 135 -17.21 5.61 -13.70
C GLY A 135 -17.62 6.62 -12.63
N ARG A 136 -17.12 6.51 -11.39
CA ARG A 136 -17.31 7.53 -10.36
C ARG A 136 -16.34 8.67 -10.53
N SER A 137 -16.79 9.89 -10.25
CA SER A 137 -15.96 11.09 -10.29
C SER A 137 -14.94 11.12 -9.13
N ALA A 138 -13.84 11.84 -9.32
CA ALA A 138 -12.80 12.03 -8.30
C ALA A 138 -13.32 12.63 -6.98
N SER A 139 -14.41 13.40 -7.03
CA SER A 139 -15.09 13.96 -5.85
C SER A 139 -15.96 12.93 -5.14
N GLU A 140 -16.64 12.04 -5.86
CA GLU A 140 -17.43 10.95 -5.27
C GLU A 140 -16.51 9.97 -4.51
N VAL A 141 -15.34 9.66 -5.08
CA VAL A 141 -14.36 8.77 -4.45
C VAL A 141 -13.42 9.48 -3.46
N LYS A 142 -13.66 10.76 -3.18
CA LYS A 142 -12.93 11.51 -2.14
C LYS A 142 -11.41 11.54 -2.29
N LEU A 143 -10.89 11.58 -3.52
CA LEU A 143 -9.43 11.61 -3.75
C LEU A 143 -8.74 12.87 -3.20
N LYS A 144 -9.49 13.96 -3.01
CA LYS A 144 -8.99 15.20 -2.42
C LYS A 144 -8.83 15.14 -0.89
N ASP A 145 -9.36 14.10 -0.26
CA ASP A 145 -9.26 13.91 1.18
C ASP A 145 -7.97 13.15 1.56
N ASN A 146 -7.25 12.61 0.57
CA ASN A 146 -5.91 12.05 0.75
C ASN A 146 -4.91 13.19 1.04
N LEU A 147 -3.89 12.92 1.87
CA LEU A 147 -2.87 13.92 2.21
C LEU A 147 -1.93 14.21 1.04
N SER A 148 -1.62 13.20 0.23
CA SER A 148 -0.98 13.36 -1.08
C SER A 148 -2.05 13.64 -2.15
N ASP A 149 -1.73 14.47 -3.14
CA ASP A 149 -2.65 14.72 -4.27
C ASP A 149 -2.38 13.72 -5.41
N PRO A 150 -3.22 12.68 -5.61
CA PRO A 150 -3.08 11.74 -6.71
C PRO A 150 -3.64 12.27 -8.04
N LEU A 151 -4.36 13.40 -8.06
CA LEU A 151 -5.03 13.89 -9.28
C LEU A 151 -4.08 14.22 -10.43
N PRO A 152 -2.89 14.83 -10.23
CA PRO A 152 -1.95 15.07 -11.32
C PRO A 152 -1.52 13.76 -12.01
N VAL A 153 -1.41 12.68 -11.24
CA VAL A 153 -1.10 11.35 -11.78
C VAL A 153 -2.28 10.81 -12.57
N LEU A 154 -3.48 10.82 -11.98
CA LEU A 154 -4.68 10.23 -12.59
C LEU A 154 -5.13 10.98 -13.87
N LYS A 155 -4.92 12.30 -13.92
CA LYS A 155 -5.19 13.12 -15.12
C LYS A 155 -4.34 12.72 -16.32
N ARG A 156 -3.09 12.29 -16.12
CA ARG A 156 -2.23 11.78 -17.22
C ARG A 156 -2.84 10.56 -17.90
N TYR A 157 -3.70 9.83 -17.20
CA TYR A 157 -4.39 8.63 -17.68
C TYR A 157 -5.86 8.87 -18.04
N GLY A 158 -6.34 10.12 -18.02
CA GLY A 158 -7.73 10.45 -18.34
C GLY A 158 -8.76 9.95 -17.32
N LEU A 159 -8.33 9.63 -16.09
CA LEU A 159 -9.18 9.10 -15.01
C LEU A 159 -9.78 10.19 -14.11
N ALA A 160 -9.32 11.44 -14.22
CA ALA A 160 -9.74 12.58 -13.40
C ALA A 160 -9.59 13.92 -14.15
#